data_AF-A0AAD4E645-F1
#
_entry.id   AF-A0AAD4E645-F1
#
_cell.length_a   1.000
_cell.length_b   1.000
_cell.length_c   1.000
_cell.angle_alpha   90.00
_cell.angle_beta   90.00
_cell.angle_gamma   90.00
#
_symmetry.space_group_name_H-M   'P 1'
#
loop_
_entity.id
_entity.type
_entity.pdbx_description
1 polymer ?
#
loop_
_entity_poly.entity_id
_entity_poly.type
_entity_poly.pdbx_seq_one_letter_code
_entity_poly.pdbx_strand_id
1 'polypeptide(L)'
;YAKKDPATFKIPDAVFQDPEMTDQTNVQTREILTSQRGLIKVKLMTSITNKMKISVLAKSLSSSGHEITVAHWARFSFLCLLLVNFIQIFDESARISVAQKSREASTAVVDPALLNIDDEECERFGTADNTPRIWVISEYWEYIDLLLADLRTVSRKAAKASPVTSPITSEGYLKDFFKNCLEADLKQYSAGCEGLKPAFKKVTVNWQRAIHNELVW
;
A
#
# COMPACT_ATOMS: atom_id res chain seq x y z
N TYR A 1 2.45 1.35 -18.13
CA TYR A 1 1.07 1.04 -18.56
C TYR A 1 0.61 2.01 -19.65
N ALA A 2 0.66 3.32 -19.40
CA ALA A 2 0.32 4.35 -20.39
C ALA A 2 0.93 4.16 -21.79
N LYS A 3 2.21 3.75 -21.89
CA LYS A 3 2.87 3.43 -23.17
C LYS A 3 2.23 2.26 -23.94
N LYS A 4 1.58 1.32 -23.26
CA LYS A 4 0.93 0.14 -23.88
C LYS A 4 -0.45 0.49 -24.46
N ASP A 5 -1.11 1.50 -23.90
CA ASP A 5 -2.41 1.99 -24.38
C ASP A 5 -2.53 3.51 -24.20
N PRO A 6 -1.82 4.30 -25.03
CA PRO A 6 -1.81 5.77 -24.94
C PRO A 6 -3.19 6.40 -25.13
N ALA A 7 -4.00 5.82 -26.02
CA ALA A 7 -5.33 6.30 -26.36
C ALA A 7 -6.27 6.30 -25.16
N THR A 8 -6.23 5.26 -24.32
CA THR A 8 -7.00 5.19 -23.08
C THR A 8 -6.72 6.35 -22.12
N PHE A 9 -5.47 6.83 -22.09
CA PHE A 9 -5.04 7.95 -21.26
C PHE A 9 -5.05 9.30 -22.00
N LYS A 10 -5.49 9.31 -23.27
CA LYS A 10 -5.46 10.50 -24.15
C LYS A 10 -4.07 11.10 -24.26
N ILE A 11 -3.03 10.27 -24.27
CA ILE A 11 -1.64 10.67 -24.47
C ILE A 11 -1.31 10.48 -25.96
N PRO A 12 -0.85 11.52 -26.69
CA PRO A 12 -0.44 11.37 -28.08
C PRO A 12 0.75 10.42 -28.23
N ASP A 13 0.73 9.53 -29.22
CA ASP A 13 1.82 8.57 -29.45
C ASP A 13 3.18 9.23 -29.68
N ALA A 14 3.19 10.43 -30.27
CA ALA A 14 4.40 11.23 -30.50
C ALA A 14 5.19 11.49 -29.21
N VAL A 15 4.50 11.59 -28.05
CA VAL A 15 5.14 11.77 -26.74
C VAL A 15 6.09 10.61 -26.41
N PHE A 16 5.77 9.39 -26.85
CA PHE A 16 6.59 8.21 -26.57
C PHE A 16 7.69 7.93 -27.61
N GLN A 17 7.71 8.69 -28.71
CA GLN A 17 8.74 8.62 -29.75
C GLN A 17 9.87 9.62 -29.51
N ASP A 18 9.57 10.70 -28.79
CA ASP A 18 10.54 11.70 -28.36
C ASP A 18 11.07 11.34 -26.96
N PRO A 19 12.40 11.11 -26.80
CA PRO A 19 13.00 10.77 -25.52
C PRO A 19 12.80 11.85 -24.44
N GLU A 20 12.92 13.13 -24.79
CA GLU A 20 12.77 14.25 -23.86
C GLU A 20 11.33 14.35 -23.36
N MET A 21 10.35 14.22 -24.26
CA MET A 21 8.93 14.22 -23.92
C MET A 21 8.53 12.99 -23.09
N THR A 22 9.14 11.83 -23.39
CA THR A 22 8.95 10.60 -22.61
C THR A 22 9.46 10.79 -21.18
N ASP A 23 10.64 11.36 -21.01
CA ASP A 23 11.24 11.61 -19.70
C ASP A 23 10.43 12.64 -18.91
N GLN A 24 10.02 13.73 -19.54
CA GLN A 24 9.16 14.73 -18.91
C GLN A 24 7.82 14.12 -18.45
N THR A 25 7.21 13.27 -19.28
CA THR A 25 5.96 12.56 -18.93
C THR A 25 6.16 11.60 -17.75
N ASN A 26 7.30 10.91 -17.70
CA ASN A 26 7.64 10.00 -16.60
C ASN A 26 7.85 10.76 -15.29
N VAL A 27 8.53 11.92 -15.33
CA VAL A 27 8.74 12.80 -14.18
C VAL A 27 7.39 13.30 -13.66
N GLN A 28 6.56 13.88 -14.53
CA GLN A 28 5.22 14.38 -14.16
C GLN A 28 4.34 13.27 -13.57
N THR A 29 4.36 12.08 -14.18
CA THR A 29 3.61 10.92 -13.66
C THR A 29 4.08 10.57 -12.25
N ARG A 30 5.39 10.53 -12.01
CA ARG A 30 5.96 10.24 -10.69
C ARG A 30 5.57 11.29 -9.65
N GLU A 31 5.65 12.56 -9.99
CA GLU A 31 5.28 13.67 -9.11
C GLU A 31 3.80 13.62 -8.73
N ILE A 32 2.91 13.42 -9.72
CA ILE A 32 1.48 13.28 -9.50
C ILE A 32 1.19 12.08 -8.60
N LEU A 33 1.75 10.91 -8.89
CA LEU A 33 1.52 9.71 -8.08
C LEU A 33 2.04 9.87 -6.64
N THR A 34 3.19 10.53 -6.47
CA THR A 34 3.77 10.81 -5.14
C THR A 34 2.87 11.77 -4.35
N SER A 35 2.40 12.84 -4.99
CA SER A 35 1.45 13.78 -4.39
C SER A 35 0.13 13.09 -4.01
N GLN A 36 -0.42 12.26 -4.89
CA GLN A 36 -1.64 11.49 -4.61
C GLN A 36 -1.43 10.52 -3.45
N ARG A 37 -0.30 9.81 -3.40
CA ARG A 37 0.09 8.96 -2.25
C ARG A 37 0.11 9.78 -0.95
N GLY A 38 0.71 10.97 -0.94
CA GLY A 38 0.67 11.87 0.23
C GLY A 38 -0.76 12.21 0.67
N LEU A 39 -1.59 12.64 -0.28
CA LEU A 39 -2.99 13.01 -0.03
C LEU A 39 -3.85 11.84 0.45
N ILE A 40 -3.68 10.65 -0.12
CA ILE A 40 -4.36 9.43 0.31
C ILE A 40 -4.00 9.13 1.76
N LYS A 41 -2.70 9.14 2.10
CA LYS A 41 -2.24 8.88 3.48
C LYS A 41 -2.88 9.85 4.47
N VAL A 42 -2.92 11.14 4.17
CA VAL A 42 -3.57 12.16 5.02
C VAL A 42 -5.06 11.86 5.22
N LYS A 43 -5.80 11.57 4.14
CA LYS A 43 -7.23 11.26 4.21
C LYS A 43 -7.53 9.97 4.98
N LEU A 44 -6.69 8.95 4.83
CA LEU A 44 -6.77 7.72 5.62
C LEU A 44 -6.58 8.03 7.11
N MET A 45 -5.52 8.77 7.47
CA MET A 45 -5.27 9.20 8.86
C MET A 45 -6.48 9.94 9.43
N THR A 46 -7.01 10.94 8.72
CA THR A 46 -8.19 11.69 9.16
C THR A 46 -9.40 10.78 9.35
N SER A 47 -9.64 9.84 8.41
CA SER A 47 -10.74 8.89 8.51
C SER A 47 -10.63 8.00 9.72
N ILE A 48 -9.45 7.45 10.00
CA ILE A 48 -9.18 6.59 11.15
C ILE A 48 -9.38 7.35 12.45
N THR A 49 -8.74 8.53 12.58
CA THR A 49 -8.82 9.37 13.79
C THR A 49 -10.25 9.80 14.09
N ASN A 50 -11.00 10.23 13.07
CA ASN A 50 -12.38 10.70 13.23
C ASN A 50 -13.41 9.57 13.14
N LYS A 51 -12.98 8.30 13.05
CA LYS A 51 -13.85 7.12 12.92
C LYS A 51 -14.90 7.27 11.82
N MET A 52 -14.49 7.82 10.67
CA MET A 52 -15.39 8.14 9.57
C MET A 52 -15.88 6.87 8.87
N LYS A 53 -17.11 6.91 8.36
CA LYS A 53 -17.65 5.83 7.53
C LYS A 53 -16.86 5.70 6.23
N ILE A 54 -16.68 4.47 5.75
CA ILE A 54 -15.98 4.18 4.49
C ILE A 54 -16.53 4.96 3.28
N SER A 55 -17.84 5.23 3.26
CA SER A 55 -18.47 6.01 2.20
C SER A 55 -18.02 7.47 2.18
N VAL A 56 -17.72 8.05 3.34
CA VAL A 56 -17.22 9.43 3.46
C VAL A 56 -15.75 9.49 3.05
N LEU A 57 -14.95 8.51 3.50
CA LEU A 57 -13.56 8.38 3.04
C LEU A 57 -13.50 8.22 1.52
N ALA A 58 -14.29 7.31 0.96
CA ALA A 58 -14.31 7.04 -0.48
C ALA A 58 -14.71 8.28 -1.30
N LYS A 59 -15.71 9.05 -0.84
CA LYS A 59 -16.07 10.34 -1.44
C LYS A 59 -14.93 11.35 -1.34
N SER A 60 -14.20 11.36 -0.23
CA SER A 60 -13.08 12.28 -0.05
C SER A 60 -11.88 11.95 -0.94
N LEU A 61 -11.67 10.67 -1.26
CA LEU A 61 -10.59 10.19 -2.15
C LEU A 61 -10.95 10.29 -3.63
N SER A 62 -12.24 10.36 -3.93
CA SER A 62 -12.79 10.50 -5.26
C SER A 62 -12.84 11.97 -5.67
N SER A 63 -12.26 12.34 -6.81
CA SER A 63 -12.67 13.58 -7.47
C SER A 63 -13.99 13.36 -8.23
N SER A 64 -14.60 14.44 -8.72
CA SER A 64 -15.81 14.36 -9.55
C SER A 64 -15.56 13.45 -10.77
N GLY A 65 -16.54 12.57 -11.07
CA GLY A 65 -16.48 11.66 -12.23
C GLY A 65 -15.80 10.31 -12.00
N HIS A 66 -15.36 9.98 -10.78
CA HIS A 66 -14.87 8.63 -10.47
C HIS A 66 -16.00 7.68 -10.06
N GLU A 67 -16.01 6.49 -10.65
CA GLU A 67 -17.02 5.46 -10.37
C GLU A 67 -16.58 4.62 -9.18
N ILE A 68 -17.02 5.02 -7.99
CA ILE A 68 -16.72 4.30 -6.75
C ILE A 68 -17.64 3.08 -6.60
N THR A 69 -17.03 1.89 -6.49
CA THR A 69 -17.69 0.59 -6.39
C THR A 69 -17.36 -0.07 -5.04
N VAL A 70 -17.97 -1.23 -4.76
CA VAL A 70 -17.65 -2.01 -3.54
C VAL A 70 -16.19 -2.45 -3.51
N ALA A 71 -15.61 -2.79 -4.67
CA ALA A 71 -14.20 -3.15 -4.75
C ALA A 71 -13.28 -1.96 -4.43
N HIS A 72 -13.68 -0.72 -4.74
CA HIS A 72 -12.95 0.47 -4.29
C HIS A 72 -13.03 0.62 -2.76
N TRP A 73 -14.20 0.43 -2.17
CA TRP A 73 -14.34 0.47 -0.71
C TRP A 73 -13.48 -0.58 -0.03
N ALA A 74 -13.47 -1.81 -0.54
CA ALA A 74 -12.67 -2.89 0.02
C ALA A 74 -11.16 -2.59 0.02
N ARG A 75 -10.65 -1.96 -1.05
CA ARG A 75 -9.26 -1.50 -1.12
C ARG A 75 -8.99 -0.35 -0.15
N PHE A 76 -9.90 0.60 -0.02
CA PHE A 76 -9.75 1.68 0.96
C PHE A 76 -9.76 1.15 2.40
N SER A 77 -10.64 0.20 2.74
CA SER A 77 -10.65 -0.47 4.04
C SER A 77 -9.36 -1.23 4.31
N PHE A 78 -8.81 -1.91 3.29
CA PHE A 78 -7.48 -2.53 3.40
C PHE A 78 -6.38 -1.50 3.68
N LEU A 79 -6.37 -0.36 2.98
CA LEU A 79 -5.40 0.71 3.26
C LEU A 79 -5.57 1.29 4.67
N CYS A 80 -6.79 1.46 5.16
CA CYS A 80 -7.03 1.86 6.56
C CYS A 80 -6.42 0.86 7.53
N LEU A 81 -6.69 -0.44 7.34
CA LEU A 81 -6.14 -1.53 8.17
C LEU A 81 -4.61 -1.51 8.15
N LEU A 82 -4.00 -1.38 6.97
CA LEU A 82 -2.54 -1.34 6.86
C LEU A 82 -1.94 -0.12 7.54
N LEU A 83 -2.59 1.05 7.48
CA LEU A 83 -2.11 2.24 8.16
C LEU A 83 -2.16 2.09 9.67
N VAL A 84 -3.22 1.51 10.22
CA VAL A 84 -3.31 1.19 11.66
C VAL A 84 -2.18 0.26 12.08
N ASN A 85 -1.98 -0.84 11.34
CA ASN A 85 -0.91 -1.80 11.64
C ASN A 85 0.48 -1.15 11.51
N PHE A 86 0.69 -0.33 10.48
CA PHE A 86 1.97 0.34 10.27
C PHE A 86 2.30 1.33 11.39
N ILE A 87 1.31 2.08 11.90
CA ILE A 87 1.53 2.98 13.04
C ILE A 87 1.99 2.19 14.27
N GLN A 88 1.38 1.02 14.54
CA GLN A 88 1.79 0.16 15.65
C GLN A 88 3.24 -0.35 15.49
N ILE A 89 3.59 -0.78 14.27
CA ILE A 89 4.96 -1.23 13.95
C ILE A 89 5.96 -0.08 14.05
N PHE A 90 5.58 1.12 13.60
CA PHE A 90 6.40 2.32 13.68
C PHE A 90 6.66 2.72 15.14
N ASP A 91 5.62 2.73 15.98
CA ASP A 91 5.74 3.05 17.40
C ASP A 91 6.65 2.05 18.11
N GLU A 92 6.56 0.76 17.77
CA GLU A 92 7.45 -0.27 18.31
C GLU A 92 8.89 -0.12 17.80
N SER A 93 9.07 0.18 16.52
CA SER A 93 10.38 0.47 15.91
C SER A 93 11.08 1.65 16.60
N ALA A 94 10.32 2.69 16.95
CA ALA A 94 10.83 3.85 17.68
C ALA A 94 11.28 3.48 19.10
N ARG A 95 10.53 2.62 19.81
CA ARG A 95 10.90 2.14 21.15
C ARG A 95 12.18 1.32 21.13
N ILE A 96 12.31 0.39 20.18
CA ILE A 96 13.51 -0.43 20.00
C ILE A 96 14.73 0.45 19.71
N SER A 97 14.58 1.44 18.83
CA SER A 97 15.66 2.38 18.48
C SER A 97 16.16 3.17 19.70
N VAL A 98 15.27 3.60 20.59
CA VAL A 98 15.64 4.30 21.83
C VAL A 98 16.36 3.35 22.80
N ALA A 99 15.89 2.11 22.94
CA ALA A 99 16.50 1.11 23.81
C ALA A 99 17.90 0.68 23.35
N GLN A 100 18.14 0.61 22.04
CA GLN A 100 19.46 0.31 21.48
C GLN A 100 20.45 1.44 21.76
N LYS A 101 20.06 2.70 21.52
CA LYS A 101 20.89 3.86 21.81
C LYS A 101 21.25 4.00 23.29
N SER A 102 20.32 3.69 24.20
CA SER A 102 20.61 3.73 25.64
C SER A 102 21.55 2.61 26.08
N ARG A 103 21.47 1.43 25.45
CA ARG A 103 22.39 0.31 25.68
C ARG A 103 23.79 0.61 25.17
N GLU A 104 23.92 1.16 23.97
CA GLU A 104 25.20 1.58 23.37
C GLU A 104 25.88 2.68 24.18
N ALA A 105 25.12 3.68 24.64
CA ALA A 105 25.61 4.73 25.54
C ALA A 105 26.07 4.18 26.90
N SER A 106 25.48 3.08 27.37
CA SER A 106 25.89 2.40 28.61
C SER A 106 27.14 1.53 28.42
N THR A 107 27.37 1.00 27.21
CA THR A 107 28.57 0.20 26.88
C THR A 107 29.78 1.03 26.43
N ALA A 108 29.58 2.29 26.02
CA ALA A 108 30.66 3.21 25.64
C ALA A 108 31.54 3.70 26.82
N VAL A 109 31.31 3.18 28.04
CA VAL A 109 32.15 3.42 29.23
C VAL A 109 33.26 2.36 29.39
N VAL A 110 33.40 1.42 28.46
CA VAL A 110 34.47 0.40 28.49
C VAL A 110 35.66 0.84 27.62
N ASP A 111 36.81 0.91 28.28
CA ASP A 111 38.18 1.21 27.86
C ASP A 111 38.48 1.16 26.33
N PRO A 112 39.03 2.24 25.71
CA PRO A 112 39.40 2.28 24.28
C PRO A 112 40.47 1.28 23.82
N ALA A 113 40.99 0.42 24.70
CA ALA A 113 42.14 -0.43 24.44
C ALA A 113 41.86 -1.74 23.66
N LEU A 114 40.62 -2.04 23.24
CA LEU A 114 40.29 -3.38 22.71
C LEU A 114 39.58 -3.49 21.35
N LEU A 115 39.46 -2.44 20.54
CA LEU A 115 38.80 -2.56 19.24
C LEU A 115 39.65 -2.01 18.09
N ASN A 116 40.75 -2.71 17.81
CA ASN A 116 41.32 -2.78 16.46
C ASN A 116 40.75 -4.04 15.80
N ILE A 117 39.65 -3.90 15.07
CA ILE A 117 39.33 -4.79 13.95
C ILE A 117 38.82 -3.89 12.84
N ASP A 118 39.65 -3.75 11.81
CA ASP A 118 39.24 -3.27 10.49
C ASP A 118 38.12 -4.17 9.98
N ASP A 119 36.97 -3.60 9.63
CA ASP A 119 36.00 -4.29 8.80
C ASP A 119 35.58 -3.36 7.65
N GLU A 120 36.10 -3.72 6.49
CA GLU A 120 35.69 -3.32 5.16
C GLU A 120 34.18 -3.43 4.95
N GLU A 121 33.70 -2.63 3.99
CA GLU A 121 32.43 -2.72 3.27
C GLU A 121 31.60 -3.99 3.49
N CYS A 122 30.35 -3.82 3.93
CA CYS A 122 29.32 -4.84 3.73
C CYS A 122 28.09 -4.25 3.06
N GLU A 123 27.83 -4.78 1.87
CA GLU A 123 26.74 -4.45 0.97
C GLU A 123 25.37 -4.61 1.62
N ARG A 124 24.46 -3.72 1.20
CA ARG A 124 23.03 -3.86 1.38
C ARG A 124 22.56 -5.12 0.67
N PHE A 125 22.08 -6.12 1.41
CA PHE A 125 20.83 -6.87 1.19
C PHE A 125 20.81 -8.10 2.12
N GLY A 126 19.87 -8.12 3.08
CA GLY A 126 19.52 -9.30 3.87
C GLY A 126 20.59 -9.78 4.84
N THR A 127 20.73 -9.12 5.99
CA THR A 127 21.54 -9.66 7.09
C THR A 127 20.88 -10.92 7.65
N ALA A 128 21.65 -12.00 7.71
CA ALA A 128 21.36 -13.27 8.38
C ALA A 128 21.23 -13.15 9.91
N ASP A 129 20.98 -11.94 10.40
CA ASP A 129 20.77 -11.63 11.79
C ASP A 129 19.28 -11.34 11.96
N ASN A 130 18.64 -11.97 12.94
CA ASN A 130 17.20 -11.98 13.13
C ASN A 130 16.68 -10.61 13.66
N THR A 131 17.35 -9.54 13.29
CA THR A 131 17.15 -8.18 13.75
C THR A 131 15.92 -7.59 13.04
N PRO A 132 14.88 -7.21 13.79
CA PRO A 132 13.66 -6.67 13.19
C PRO A 132 13.97 -5.37 12.46
N ARG A 133 13.45 -5.23 11.22
CA ARG A 133 13.55 -4.00 10.44
C ARG A 133 12.93 -2.84 11.24
N ILE A 134 13.69 -1.77 11.42
CA ILE A 134 13.22 -0.51 12.00
C ILE A 134 12.54 0.29 10.90
N TRP A 135 11.25 0.57 11.07
CA TRP A 135 10.46 1.32 10.11
C TRP A 135 10.42 2.81 10.45
N VAL A 136 10.48 3.67 9.43
CA VAL A 136 10.22 5.12 9.57
C VAL A 136 8.94 5.53 8.86
N ILE A 137 8.32 6.62 9.32
CA ILE A 137 6.98 7.05 8.85
C ILE A 137 6.89 7.25 7.33
N SER A 138 8.00 7.61 6.66
CA SER A 138 8.07 7.82 5.21
C SER A 138 8.01 6.50 4.41
N GLU A 139 8.29 5.36 5.02
CA GLU A 139 8.31 4.04 4.37
C GLU A 139 6.94 3.36 4.31
N TYR A 140 5.86 4.04 4.73
CA TYR A 140 4.51 3.48 4.71
C TYR A 140 4.10 2.87 3.36
N TRP A 141 4.45 3.53 2.25
CA TRP A 141 4.10 3.03 0.92
C TRP A 141 4.93 1.81 0.52
N GLU A 142 6.18 1.73 0.96
CA GLU A 142 7.01 0.54 0.77
C GLU A 142 6.46 -0.64 1.56
N TYR A 143 6.02 -0.41 2.81
CA TYR A 143 5.35 -1.41 3.63
C TYR A 143 4.11 -1.99 2.92
N ILE A 144 3.28 -1.14 2.31
CA ILE A 144 2.13 -1.60 1.52
C ILE A 144 2.60 -2.43 0.31
N ASP A 145 3.59 -1.95 -0.42
CA ASP A 145 4.08 -2.61 -1.64
C ASP A 145 4.63 -4.02 -1.31
N LEU A 146 5.35 -4.18 -0.19
CA LEU A 146 5.82 -5.48 0.31
C LEU A 146 4.66 -6.40 0.72
N LEU A 147 3.70 -5.90 1.51
CA LEU A 147 2.55 -6.71 1.93
C LEU A 147 1.68 -7.17 0.76
N LEU A 148 1.50 -6.32 -0.25
CA LEU A 148 0.79 -6.71 -1.48
C LEU A 148 1.58 -7.77 -2.25
N ALA A 149 2.91 -7.67 -2.31
CA ALA A 149 3.75 -8.70 -2.94
C ALA A 149 3.63 -10.06 -2.21
N ASP A 150 3.63 -10.05 -0.88
CA ASP A 150 3.45 -11.24 -0.05
C ASP A 150 2.04 -11.82 -0.21
N LEU A 151 1.01 -10.99 -0.13
CA LEU A 151 -0.38 -11.40 -0.30
C LEU A 151 -0.59 -12.07 -1.67
N ARG A 152 0.02 -11.55 -2.74
CA ARG A 152 -0.01 -12.16 -4.08
C ARG A 152 0.73 -13.50 -4.11
N THR A 153 1.83 -13.62 -3.39
CA THR A 153 2.58 -14.88 -3.30
C THR A 153 1.78 -15.93 -2.55
N VAL A 154 1.14 -15.55 -1.43
CA VAL A 154 0.24 -16.41 -0.65
C VAL A 154 -0.96 -16.82 -1.49
N SER A 155 -1.61 -15.90 -2.19
CA SER A 155 -2.80 -16.21 -3.01
C SER A 155 -2.47 -17.16 -4.17
N ARG A 156 -1.32 -17.00 -4.82
CA ARG A 156 -0.85 -17.94 -5.86
C ARG A 156 -0.57 -19.33 -5.29
N LYS A 157 0.05 -19.41 -4.11
CA LYS A 157 0.30 -20.70 -3.43
C LYS A 157 -1.02 -21.37 -3.02
N ALA A 158 -1.95 -20.62 -2.44
CA ALA A 158 -3.27 -21.10 -2.05
C ALA A 158 -4.07 -21.61 -3.26
N ALA A 159 -4.03 -20.89 -4.39
CA ALA A 159 -4.69 -21.31 -5.62
C ALA A 159 -4.12 -22.62 -6.18
N LYS A 160 -2.79 -22.80 -6.13
CA LYS A 160 -2.14 -24.05 -6.55
C LYS A 160 -2.46 -25.24 -5.63
N ALA A 161 -2.66 -24.97 -4.35
CA ALA A 161 -3.02 -26.00 -3.35
C ALA A 161 -4.52 -26.30 -3.32
N SER A 162 -5.34 -25.56 -4.07
CA SER A 162 -6.79 -25.69 -4.03
C SER A 162 -7.25 -27.02 -4.66
N PRO A 163 -8.24 -27.73 -4.07
CA PRO A 163 -8.73 -28.99 -4.61
C PRO A 163 -9.29 -28.82 -6.03
N VAL A 164 -9.03 -29.80 -6.90
CA VAL A 164 -9.52 -29.81 -8.29
C VAL A 164 -11.06 -29.74 -8.36
N THR A 165 -11.74 -30.21 -7.33
CA THR A 165 -13.21 -30.21 -7.21
C THR A 165 -13.81 -28.84 -6.90
N SER A 166 -13.03 -27.88 -6.40
CA SER A 166 -13.48 -26.51 -6.11
C SER A 166 -12.31 -25.53 -6.19
N PRO A 167 -11.80 -25.25 -7.41
CA PRO A 167 -10.60 -24.45 -7.58
C PRO A 167 -10.87 -22.98 -7.20
N ILE A 168 -10.19 -22.50 -6.17
CA ILE A 168 -10.11 -21.07 -5.86
C ILE A 168 -9.00 -20.47 -6.71
N THR A 169 -9.35 -19.50 -7.55
CA THR A 169 -8.34 -18.74 -8.31
C THR A 169 -7.58 -17.79 -7.38
N SER A 170 -6.35 -17.43 -7.74
CA SER A 170 -5.57 -16.42 -7.00
C SER A 170 -6.34 -15.10 -6.87
N GLU A 171 -7.09 -14.73 -7.92
CA GLU A 171 -8.00 -13.57 -7.91
C GLU A 171 -9.17 -13.75 -6.94
N GLY A 172 -9.76 -14.94 -6.85
CA GLY A 172 -10.82 -15.26 -5.89
C GLY A 172 -10.35 -15.09 -4.45
N TYR A 173 -9.16 -15.60 -4.14
CA TYR A 173 -8.55 -15.43 -2.82
C TYR A 173 -8.31 -13.96 -2.46
N LEU A 174 -7.79 -13.16 -3.40
CA LEU A 174 -7.59 -11.73 -3.18
C LEU A 174 -8.92 -11.00 -2.96
N LYS A 175 -9.96 -11.33 -3.74
CA LYS A 175 -11.30 -10.76 -3.59
C LYS A 175 -11.88 -11.06 -2.20
N ASP A 176 -11.75 -12.29 -1.73
CA ASP A 176 -12.22 -12.68 -0.40
C ASP A 176 -11.44 -11.97 0.71
N PHE A 177 -10.11 -11.85 0.57
CA PHE A 177 -9.28 -11.10 1.51
C PHE A 177 -9.73 -9.62 1.62
N PHE A 178 -9.86 -8.92 0.50
CA PHE A 178 -10.31 -7.53 0.50
C PHE A 178 -11.76 -7.37 1.00
N LYS A 179 -12.64 -8.33 0.69
CA LYS A 179 -13.99 -8.37 1.24
C LYS A 179 -13.97 -8.46 2.76
N ASN A 180 -13.12 -9.31 3.33
CA ASN A 180 -12.97 -9.43 4.78
C ASN A 180 -12.46 -8.12 5.41
N CYS A 181 -11.54 -7.41 4.75
CA CYS A 181 -11.12 -6.07 5.19
C CYS A 181 -12.31 -5.08 5.23
N LEU A 182 -13.16 -5.10 4.20
CA LEU A 182 -14.35 -4.24 4.16
C LEU A 182 -15.35 -4.58 5.27
N GLU A 183 -15.62 -5.87 5.50
CA GLU A 183 -16.53 -6.30 6.54
C GLU A 183 -16.04 -5.92 7.93
N ALA A 184 -14.73 -6.01 8.19
CA ALA A 184 -14.12 -5.57 9.43
C ALA A 184 -14.28 -4.05 9.63
N ASP A 185 -13.99 -3.25 8.60
CA ASP A 185 -14.14 -1.80 8.63
C ASP A 185 -15.60 -1.37 8.88
N LEU A 186 -16.55 -1.99 8.17
CA LEU A 186 -17.98 -1.73 8.35
C LEU A 186 -18.46 -2.06 9.77
N LYS A 187 -17.91 -3.13 10.40
CA LYS A 187 -18.21 -3.47 11.80
C LYS A 187 -17.63 -2.44 12.76
N GLN A 188 -16.39 -2.03 12.54
CA GLN A 188 -15.65 -1.10 13.40
C GLN A 188 -16.26 0.31 13.41
N TYR A 189 -16.79 0.77 12.26
CA TYR A 189 -17.35 2.12 12.09
C TYR A 189 -18.89 2.10 11.93
N SER A 190 -19.55 1.09 12.49
CA SER A 190 -20.94 0.67 12.20
C SER A 190 -22.06 1.61 12.66
N ALA A 191 -21.79 2.70 13.39
CA ALA A 191 -22.84 3.57 13.94
C ALA A 191 -23.75 4.16 12.83
N GLY A 192 -24.97 3.64 12.72
CA GLY A 192 -25.99 4.06 11.74
C GLY A 192 -25.72 3.63 10.30
N CYS A 193 -25.37 2.35 10.07
CA CYS A 193 -25.00 1.78 8.76
C CYS A 193 -26.16 1.25 7.89
N GLU A 194 -27.40 1.66 8.13
CA GLU A 194 -28.48 1.33 7.20
C GLU A 194 -28.26 2.02 5.85
N GLY A 195 -28.28 1.25 4.76
CA GLY A 195 -28.30 1.79 3.40
C GLY A 195 -26.96 2.21 2.77
N LEU A 196 -25.81 1.88 3.36
CA LEU A 196 -24.51 2.18 2.73
C LEU A 196 -24.30 1.31 1.48
N LYS A 197 -24.52 1.87 0.30
CA LYS A 197 -24.21 1.27 -0.99
C LYS A 197 -23.37 2.24 -1.81
N PRO A 198 -22.30 1.78 -2.48
CA PRO A 198 -21.62 2.58 -3.48
C PRO A 198 -22.60 3.02 -4.57
N ALA A 199 -22.37 4.21 -5.14
CA ALA A 199 -23.22 4.73 -6.21
C ALA A 199 -23.17 3.87 -7.49
N PHE A 200 -22.08 3.12 -7.69
CA PHE A 200 -21.85 2.32 -8.88
C PHE A 200 -21.69 0.83 -8.56
N LYS A 201 -22.36 -0.02 -9.34
CA LYS A 201 -22.21 -1.49 -9.26
C LYS A 201 -20.93 -1.99 -9.90
N LYS A 202 -20.49 -1.33 -10.98
CA LYS A 202 -19.28 -1.65 -11.76
C LYS A 202 -18.69 -0.38 -12.35
N VAL A 203 -17.41 -0.45 -12.70
CA VAL A 203 -16.70 0.62 -13.42
C VAL A 203 -17.02 0.51 -14.92
N THR A 204 -17.60 1.55 -15.49
CA THR A 204 -17.95 1.68 -16.90
C THR A 204 -16.96 2.53 -17.68
N VAL A 205 -16.28 3.48 -17.04
CA VAL A 205 -15.28 4.34 -17.69
C VAL A 205 -14.04 3.52 -18.08
N ASN A 206 -13.67 3.55 -19.37
CA ASN A 206 -12.63 2.67 -19.93
C ASN A 206 -11.29 2.77 -19.19
N TRP A 207 -10.77 3.98 -18.98
CA TRP A 207 -9.48 4.16 -18.30
C TRP A 207 -9.53 3.72 -16.83
N GLN A 208 -10.67 3.92 -16.14
CA GLN A 208 -10.83 3.41 -14.78
C GLN A 208 -10.92 1.89 -14.77
N ARG A 209 -11.58 1.28 -15.75
CA ARG A 209 -11.72 -0.18 -15.88
C ARG A 209 -10.37 -0.83 -16.19
N ALA A 210 -9.60 -0.22 -17.10
CA ALA A 210 -8.23 -0.57 -17.42
C ALA A 210 -7.36 -0.60 -16.15
N ILE A 211 -7.37 0.50 -15.38
CA ILE A 211 -6.69 0.56 -14.06
C ILE A 211 -7.24 -0.51 -13.11
N HIS A 212 -8.56 -0.63 -12.97
CA HIS A 212 -9.18 -1.55 -12.02
C HIS A 212 -8.84 -3.02 -12.26
N ASN A 213 -8.70 -3.40 -13.53
CA ASN A 213 -8.44 -4.78 -13.95
C ASN A 213 -6.94 -5.08 -14.07
N GLU A 214 -6.14 -4.12 -14.53
CA GLU A 214 -4.74 -4.35 -14.88
C GLU A 214 -3.73 -3.82 -13.86
N LEU A 215 -4.06 -2.76 -13.13
CA LEU A 215 -3.32 -2.45 -11.91
C LEU A 215 -3.84 -3.41 -10.86
N VAL A 216 -3.25 -4.62 -10.91
CA VAL A 216 -3.43 -5.67 -9.93
C VAL A 216 -3.16 -5.06 -8.56
N TRP A 217 -4.24 -4.91 -7.79
CA TRP A 217 -4.15 -4.71 -6.35
C TRP A 217 -3.91 -6.08 -5.76
#